data_AF-A0A323TJJ5-F1
#
_entry.id   AF-A0A323TJJ5-F1
#
_cell.length_a   1.000
_cell.length_b   1.000
_cell.length_c   1.000
_cell.angle_alpha   90.00
_cell.angle_beta   90.00
_cell.angle_gamma   90.00
#
_symmetry.space_group_name_H-M   'P 1'
#
loop_
_entity.id
_entity.type
_entity.pdbx_description
1 polymer ?
#
loop_
_entity_poly.entity_id
_entity_poly.type
_entity_poly.pdbx_seq_one_letter_code
_entity_poly.pdbx_strand_id
1 'polypeptide(L)'
;MKINWNSQELEFMPIDLIFKSSNLENIFADKNNNSLGETIEHKRYLKFKERVQNSYSDFLEWELGRFLHRLKSLDDRFYMNFLNKNGDKVYSNFYIDDKNYLNSKGLYAYFVGDEVKYIGRCRDSFKKRINQGYGKIHPKNCYLDGQSTNCHLNNLVTLNKDQVKFCVYPMENVDEIVLLEEALIRELKPQWNIALNRL
;
A
#
# COMPACT_ATOMS: atom_id res chain seq x y z
N MET A 1 14.34 -4.02 -17.86
CA MET A 1 14.34 -5.27 -17.07
C MET A 1 13.55 -6.31 -17.83
N LYS A 2 13.97 -7.56 -17.86
CA LYS A 2 13.35 -8.59 -18.71
C LYS A 2 12.66 -9.65 -17.84
N ILE A 3 11.46 -10.04 -18.23
CA ILE A 3 10.73 -11.16 -17.64
C ILE A 3 10.48 -12.19 -18.74
N ASN A 4 11.00 -13.40 -18.57
CA ASN A 4 10.74 -14.50 -19.50
C ASN A 4 9.43 -15.18 -19.11
N TRP A 5 8.52 -15.34 -20.08
CA TRP A 5 7.22 -15.96 -19.89
C TRP A 5 6.78 -16.68 -21.17
N ASN A 6 6.48 -17.99 -21.11
CA ASN A 6 6.03 -18.78 -22.26
C ASN A 6 6.85 -18.59 -23.55
N SER A 7 8.19 -18.66 -23.44
CA SER A 7 9.12 -18.43 -24.56
C SER A 7 9.10 -17.02 -25.16
N GLN A 8 8.39 -16.09 -24.53
CA GLN A 8 8.42 -14.66 -24.84
C GLN A 8 9.27 -13.93 -23.80
N GLU A 9 10.00 -12.92 -24.26
CA GLU A 9 10.72 -12.01 -23.40
C GLU A 9 9.93 -10.69 -23.30
N LEU A 10 9.42 -10.39 -22.11
CA LEU A 10 8.72 -9.14 -21.84
C LEU A 10 9.72 -8.10 -21.33
N GLU A 11 9.93 -7.04 -22.10
CA GLU A 11 10.84 -5.96 -21.75
C GLU A 11 10.11 -4.85 -20.97
N PHE A 12 10.35 -4.78 -19.67
CA PHE A 12 9.86 -3.73 -18.79
C PHE A 12 10.83 -2.54 -18.78
N MET A 13 10.30 -1.36 -19.09
CA MET A 13 11.03 -0.09 -19.14
C MET A 13 11.24 0.45 -17.73
N PRO A 14 12.50 0.67 -17.28
CA PRO A 14 12.76 1.24 -15.97
C PRO A 14 12.27 2.68 -15.89
N ILE A 15 11.69 3.04 -14.74
CA ILE A 15 11.30 4.42 -14.41
C ILE A 15 11.81 4.71 -13.01
N ASP A 16 12.40 5.90 -12.84
CA ASP A 16 12.92 6.34 -11.55
C ASP A 16 11.82 6.56 -10.53
N LEU A 17 12.03 6.03 -9.32
CA LEU A 17 11.27 6.41 -8.14
C LEU A 17 11.95 7.59 -7.46
N ILE A 18 11.27 8.73 -7.44
CA ILE A 18 11.78 9.94 -6.79
C ILE A 18 11.22 9.99 -5.37
N PHE A 19 12.12 9.87 -4.38
CA PHE A 19 11.76 9.92 -2.96
C PHE A 19 11.77 11.36 -2.45
N LYS A 20 10.60 11.86 -2.04
CA LYS A 20 10.42 13.19 -1.45
C LYS A 20 10.68 13.22 0.06
N SER A 21 10.28 12.16 0.76
CA SER A 21 10.51 12.00 2.20
C SER A 21 10.57 10.53 2.56
N SER A 22 11.33 10.18 3.59
CA SER A 22 11.49 8.81 4.08
C SER A 22 11.37 8.75 5.59
N ASN A 23 11.30 7.54 6.14
CA ASN A 23 11.18 7.28 7.58
C ASN A 23 9.92 7.91 8.20
N LEU A 24 8.81 7.90 7.44
CA LEU A 24 7.52 8.38 7.91
C LEU A 24 6.88 7.31 8.79
N GLU A 25 6.56 7.67 10.03
CA GLU A 25 5.94 6.78 11.00
C GLU A 25 4.61 7.36 11.49
N ASN A 26 3.80 6.53 12.15
CA ASN A 26 2.57 6.97 12.81
C ASN A 26 1.56 7.67 11.87
N ILE A 27 1.58 7.39 10.57
CA ILE A 27 0.70 8.04 9.58
C ILE A 27 -0.79 7.86 9.91
N PHE A 28 -1.16 6.80 10.63
CA PHE A 28 -2.52 6.61 11.13
C PHE A 28 -2.96 7.73 12.10
N ALA A 29 -2.04 8.37 12.81
CA ALA A 29 -2.30 9.39 13.83
C ALA A 29 -2.97 10.64 13.24
N ASP A 30 -2.73 10.93 11.97
CA ASP A 30 -3.28 12.11 11.28
C ASP A 30 -4.74 11.90 10.82
N LYS A 31 -5.40 10.78 11.20
CA LYS A 31 -6.83 10.58 10.91
C LYS A 31 -7.68 11.39 11.88
N ASN A 32 -8.32 12.44 11.35
CA ASN A 32 -9.08 13.44 12.10
C ASN A 32 -10.55 13.57 11.69
N ASN A 33 -11.03 12.78 10.73
CA ASN A 33 -12.37 12.94 10.15
C ASN A 33 -13.49 12.24 10.95
N ASN A 34 -13.15 11.48 11.99
CA ASN A 34 -14.11 10.81 12.87
C ASN A 34 -13.57 10.73 14.30
N SER A 35 -14.48 10.81 15.27
CA SER A 35 -14.15 10.56 16.68
C SER A 35 -14.05 9.06 16.99
N LEU A 36 -13.49 8.71 18.15
CA LEU A 36 -13.48 7.34 18.67
C LEU A 36 -14.91 6.81 18.82
N GLY A 37 -15.81 7.62 19.39
CA GLY A 37 -17.22 7.29 19.60
C GLY A 37 -17.94 6.99 18.29
N GLU A 38 -17.80 7.84 17.28
CA GLU A 38 -18.37 7.57 15.95
C GLU A 38 -17.80 6.30 15.31
N THR A 39 -16.51 6.06 15.51
CA THR A 39 -15.81 4.92 14.90
C THR A 39 -16.34 3.59 15.42
N ILE A 40 -16.55 3.46 16.73
CA ILE A 40 -17.00 2.20 17.34
C ILE A 40 -18.47 1.86 17.04
N GLU A 41 -19.25 2.80 16.53
CA GLU A 41 -20.60 2.51 16.01
C GLU A 41 -20.57 1.86 14.62
N HIS A 42 -19.47 2.02 13.87
CA HIS A 42 -19.35 1.42 12.55
C HIS A 42 -19.16 -0.11 12.65
N LYS A 43 -19.85 -0.87 11.79
CA LYS A 43 -19.89 -2.35 11.80
C LYS A 43 -18.54 -3.05 11.92
N ARG A 44 -17.48 -2.48 11.33
CA ARG A 44 -16.12 -3.07 11.35
C ARG A 44 -15.42 -2.93 12.71
N TYR A 45 -15.85 -1.98 13.53
CA TYR A 45 -15.27 -1.62 14.83
C TYR A 45 -16.21 -1.91 16.00
N LEU A 46 -17.47 -2.29 15.74
CA LEU A 46 -18.50 -2.56 16.75
C LEU A 46 -18.04 -3.52 17.85
N LYS A 47 -17.22 -4.51 17.48
CA LYS A 47 -16.58 -5.46 18.42
C LYS A 47 -15.70 -4.81 19.49
N PHE A 48 -15.34 -3.53 19.35
CA PHE A 48 -14.55 -2.77 20.32
C PHE A 48 -15.40 -1.89 21.23
N LYS A 49 -16.70 -1.73 20.93
CA LYS A 49 -17.59 -0.76 21.60
C LYS A 49 -17.61 -0.94 23.10
N GLU A 50 -17.88 -2.16 23.58
CA GLU A 50 -17.93 -2.48 25.00
C GLU A 50 -16.62 -2.11 25.72
N ARG A 51 -15.48 -2.55 25.19
CA ARG A 51 -14.17 -2.22 25.77
C ARG A 51 -13.89 -0.71 25.76
N VAL A 52 -14.26 -0.02 24.68
CA VAL A 52 -14.07 1.43 24.58
C VAL A 52 -14.92 2.18 25.60
N GLN A 53 -16.19 1.80 25.75
CA GLN A 53 -17.09 2.41 26.72
C GLN A 53 -16.65 2.14 28.17
N ASN A 54 -16.09 0.96 28.45
CA ASN A 54 -15.67 0.60 29.81
C ASN A 54 -14.30 1.16 30.21
N SER A 55 -13.36 1.29 29.27
CA SER A 55 -11.95 1.61 29.59
C SER A 55 -11.46 2.94 29.03
N TYR A 56 -12.19 3.53 28.07
CA TYR A 56 -11.74 4.70 27.32
C TYR A 56 -12.89 5.71 27.07
N SER A 57 -13.92 5.73 27.93
CA SER A 57 -15.10 6.62 27.79
C SER A 57 -14.74 8.10 27.70
N ASP A 58 -13.71 8.53 28.43
CA ASP A 58 -13.25 9.92 28.45
C ASP A 58 -12.66 10.38 27.10
N PHE A 59 -12.40 9.44 26.19
CA PHE A 59 -11.80 9.70 24.88
C PHE A 59 -12.80 9.58 23.72
N LEU A 60 -14.09 9.39 23.97
CA LEU A 60 -15.09 9.19 22.91
C LEU A 60 -15.14 10.34 21.90
N GLU A 61 -14.98 11.58 22.35
CA GLU A 61 -14.98 12.78 21.50
C GLU A 61 -13.62 13.06 20.84
N TRP A 62 -12.57 12.30 21.17
CA TRP A 62 -11.27 12.51 20.55
C TRP A 62 -11.26 12.01 19.11
N GLU A 63 -10.56 12.74 18.24
CA GLU A 63 -10.18 12.25 16.92
C GLU A 63 -9.50 10.88 17.04
N LEU A 64 -9.96 9.93 16.22
CA LEU A 64 -9.50 8.54 16.30
C LEU A 64 -7.98 8.43 16.19
N GLY A 65 -7.37 9.14 15.23
CA GLY A 65 -5.91 9.11 15.03
C GLY A 65 -5.15 9.56 16.28
N ARG A 66 -5.58 10.67 16.88
CA ARG A 66 -5.00 11.20 18.14
C ARG A 66 -5.12 10.21 19.29
N PHE A 67 -6.28 9.58 19.45
CA PHE A 67 -6.49 8.56 20.49
C PHE A 67 -5.56 7.36 20.30
N LEU A 68 -5.48 6.81 19.09
CA LEU A 68 -4.60 5.66 18.82
C LEU A 68 -3.12 6.00 19.01
N HIS A 69 -2.70 7.20 18.63
CA HIS A 69 -1.32 7.64 18.83
C HIS A 69 -0.98 7.75 20.32
N ARG A 70 -1.91 8.25 21.13
CA ARG A 70 -1.78 8.26 22.59
C ARG A 70 -1.64 6.86 23.17
N LEU A 71 -2.44 5.90 22.74
CA LEU A 71 -2.31 4.52 23.21
C LEU A 71 -0.94 3.94 22.86
N LYS A 72 -0.46 4.17 21.62
CA LYS A 72 0.88 3.75 21.21
C LYS A 72 1.98 4.38 22.07
N SER A 73 1.90 5.66 22.40
CA SER A 73 2.92 6.33 23.24
C SER A 73 2.92 5.86 24.70
N LEU A 74 1.83 5.22 25.15
CA LEU A 74 1.71 4.58 26.45
C LEU A 74 1.98 3.06 26.39
N ASP A 75 2.44 2.54 25.24
CA ASP A 75 2.64 1.10 24.98
C ASP A 75 1.36 0.24 25.15
N ASP A 76 0.17 0.85 25.06
CA ASP A 76 -1.10 0.13 25.07
C ASP A 76 -1.40 -0.42 23.67
N ARG A 77 -1.07 -1.71 23.46
CA ARG A 77 -1.26 -2.42 22.19
C ARG A 77 -2.71 -2.50 21.68
N PHE A 78 -3.71 -2.05 22.45
CA PHE A 78 -5.09 -1.99 21.97
C PHE A 78 -5.25 -1.18 20.69
N TYR A 79 -4.41 -0.17 20.46
CA TYR A 79 -4.48 0.65 19.24
C TYR A 79 -4.32 -0.17 17.96
N MET A 80 -3.51 -1.23 18.00
CA MET A 80 -3.25 -2.09 16.83
C MET A 80 -4.53 -2.76 16.32
N ASN A 81 -5.52 -2.96 17.18
CA ASN A 81 -6.80 -3.56 16.79
C ASN A 81 -7.59 -2.69 15.80
N PHE A 82 -7.32 -1.38 15.74
CA PHE A 82 -7.97 -0.48 14.79
C PHE A 82 -7.24 -0.38 13.45
N LEU A 83 -6.01 -0.90 13.37
CA LEU A 83 -5.16 -0.84 12.19
C LEU A 83 -5.19 -2.16 11.44
N ASN A 84 -4.96 -2.10 10.13
CA ASN A 84 -4.63 -3.33 9.40
C ASN A 84 -3.18 -3.76 9.69
N LYS A 85 -2.83 -5.00 9.34
CA LYS A 85 -1.50 -5.60 9.63
C LYS A 85 -0.29 -4.79 9.12
N ASN A 86 -0.51 -3.92 8.13
CA ASN A 86 0.53 -3.07 7.55
C ASN A 86 0.37 -1.60 7.95
N GLY A 87 -0.61 -1.25 8.80
CA GLY A 87 -1.00 0.13 9.08
C GLY A 87 -0.07 0.91 10.00
N ASP A 88 0.76 0.22 10.77
CA ASP A 88 1.79 0.82 11.61
C ASP A 88 3.18 0.31 11.21
N LYS A 89 3.73 0.94 10.16
CA LYS A 89 5.03 0.64 9.57
C LYS A 89 5.76 1.95 9.26
N VAL A 90 7.01 1.81 8.82
CA VAL A 90 7.80 2.92 8.29
C VAL A 90 7.50 3.06 6.79
N TYR A 91 7.24 4.28 6.35
CA TYR A 91 6.84 4.62 5.00
C TYR A 91 7.75 5.69 4.38
N SER A 92 7.54 5.91 3.08
CA SER A 92 8.14 7.01 2.33
C SER A 92 7.07 7.71 1.50
N ASN A 93 7.33 8.95 1.11
CA ASN A 93 6.63 9.57 0.00
C ASN A 93 7.53 9.47 -1.23
N PHE A 94 7.08 8.78 -2.27
CA PHE A 94 7.78 8.67 -3.54
C PHE A 94 6.81 8.81 -4.72
N TYR A 95 7.34 9.11 -5.89
CA TYR A 95 6.55 9.28 -7.11
C TYR A 95 7.37 8.96 -8.36
N ILE A 96 6.67 8.81 -9.48
CA ILE A 96 7.24 8.78 -10.82
C ILE A 96 6.89 10.06 -11.56
N ASP A 97 7.75 10.53 -12.47
CA ASP A 97 7.51 11.73 -13.28
C ASP A 97 7.89 11.59 -14.77
N ASP A 98 8.28 10.40 -15.23
CA ASP A 98 8.58 10.14 -16.63
C ASP A 98 7.36 10.37 -17.53
N LYS A 99 7.36 11.50 -18.23
CA LYS A 99 6.26 11.97 -19.07
C LYS A 99 5.88 11.02 -20.20
N ASN A 100 6.80 10.15 -20.63
CA ASN A 100 6.53 9.17 -21.69
C ASN A 100 5.55 8.09 -21.22
N TYR A 101 5.53 7.79 -19.91
CA TYR A 101 4.78 6.66 -19.35
C TYR A 101 3.75 7.06 -18.29
N LEU A 102 3.79 8.28 -17.73
CA LEU A 102 2.88 8.70 -16.64
C LEU A 102 1.40 8.40 -16.93
N ASN A 103 0.97 8.66 -18.16
CA ASN A 103 -0.42 8.52 -18.58
C ASN A 103 -0.74 7.18 -19.23
N SER A 104 0.24 6.30 -19.39
CA SER A 104 0.06 4.96 -19.94
C SER A 104 -0.57 4.02 -18.93
N LYS A 105 -1.30 3.03 -19.43
CA LYS A 105 -1.80 1.88 -18.69
C LYS A 105 -0.99 0.64 -19.10
N GLY A 106 -1.14 -0.46 -18.37
CA GLY A 106 -0.34 -1.66 -18.59
C GLY A 106 0.03 -2.37 -17.29
N LEU A 107 1.13 -3.11 -17.34
CA LEU A 107 1.73 -3.75 -16.17
C LEU A 107 2.85 -2.89 -15.60
N TYR A 108 3.11 -3.06 -14.31
CA TYR A 108 4.30 -2.55 -13.66
C TYR A 108 4.86 -3.62 -12.73
N ALA A 109 6.16 -3.52 -12.49
CA ALA A 109 6.88 -4.43 -11.63
C ALA A 109 7.86 -3.68 -10.74
N TYR A 110 8.02 -4.20 -9.51
CA TYR A 110 9.12 -3.82 -8.63
C TYR A 110 10.16 -4.94 -8.64
N PHE A 111 11.41 -4.56 -8.83
CA PHE A 111 12.56 -5.44 -8.75
C PHE A 111 13.45 -5.05 -7.58
N VAL A 112 14.14 -6.02 -6.99
CA VAL A 112 15.27 -5.78 -6.08
C VAL A 112 16.45 -6.58 -6.64
N GLY A 113 17.49 -5.86 -7.08
CA GLY A 113 18.50 -6.45 -7.96
C GLY A 113 17.87 -6.86 -9.29
N ASP A 114 17.98 -8.14 -9.64
CA ASP A 114 17.42 -8.75 -10.85
C ASP A 114 16.16 -9.59 -10.58
N GLU A 115 15.73 -9.69 -9.32
CA GLU A 115 14.56 -10.49 -8.94
C GLU A 115 13.28 -9.65 -8.97
N VAL A 116 12.25 -10.14 -9.67
CA VAL A 116 10.92 -9.53 -9.64
C VAL A 116 10.26 -9.80 -8.28
N LYS A 117 10.01 -8.74 -7.53
CA LYS A 117 9.39 -8.81 -6.20
C LYS A 117 7.89 -8.60 -6.22
N TYR A 118 7.41 -7.77 -7.14
CA TYR A 118 5.98 -7.51 -7.30
C TYR A 118 5.64 -7.29 -8.76
N ILE A 119 4.47 -7.77 -9.18
CA ILE A 119 3.83 -7.43 -10.45
C ILE A 119 2.42 -6.91 -10.15
N GLY A 120 2.03 -5.83 -10.79
CA GLY A 120 0.66 -5.34 -10.72
C GLY A 120 0.20 -4.70 -12.01
N ARG A 121 -1.11 -4.53 -12.12
CA ARG A 121 -1.75 -3.88 -13.26
C ARG A 121 -2.23 -2.47 -12.97
N CYS A 122 -2.23 -1.65 -14.01
CA CYS A 122 -2.95 -0.39 -14.05
C CYS A 122 -3.81 -0.30 -15.31
N ARG A 123 -5.10 0.04 -15.15
CA ARG A 123 -6.07 0.19 -16.25
C ARG A 123 -6.28 1.64 -16.68
N ASP A 124 -5.90 2.59 -15.80
CA ASP A 124 -6.08 4.02 -16.04
C ASP A 124 -4.75 4.69 -16.38
N SER A 125 -3.86 4.84 -15.39
CA SER A 125 -2.52 5.39 -15.61
C SER A 125 -1.53 5.02 -14.51
N PHE A 126 -0.26 4.81 -14.86
CA PHE A 126 0.80 4.56 -13.87
C PHE A 126 0.90 5.70 -12.85
N LYS A 127 0.73 6.96 -13.27
CA LYS A 127 0.69 8.13 -12.37
C LYS A 127 -0.33 7.97 -11.24
N LYS A 128 -1.57 7.56 -11.55
CA LYS A 128 -2.60 7.38 -10.52
C LYS A 128 -2.22 6.26 -9.55
N ARG A 129 -1.80 5.11 -10.08
CA ARG A 129 -1.46 3.93 -9.26
C ARG A 129 -0.29 4.20 -8.32
N ILE A 130 0.76 4.84 -8.82
CA ILE A 130 1.98 5.09 -8.06
C ILE A 130 1.82 6.37 -7.24
N ASN A 131 1.66 7.53 -7.86
CA ASN A 131 1.76 8.81 -7.14
C ASN A 131 0.60 9.07 -6.18
N GLN A 132 -0.61 8.54 -6.47
CA GLN A 132 -1.79 8.69 -5.61
C GLN A 132 -2.07 7.44 -4.77
N GLY A 133 -1.52 6.28 -5.17
CA GLY A 133 -1.69 5.01 -4.48
C GLY A 133 -0.48 4.69 -3.60
N TYR A 134 0.48 3.94 -4.14
CA TYR A 134 1.58 3.39 -3.34
C TYR A 134 2.61 4.42 -2.88
N GLY A 135 2.78 5.50 -3.64
CA GLY A 135 3.77 6.53 -3.39
C GLY A 135 3.42 7.47 -2.25
N LYS A 136 2.18 7.46 -1.75
CA LYS A 136 1.75 8.29 -0.63
C LYS A 136 0.73 7.55 0.22
N ILE A 137 1.08 7.28 1.48
CA ILE A 137 0.14 6.67 2.43
C ILE A 137 -0.75 7.75 3.03
N HIS A 138 -2.05 7.60 2.85
CA HIS A 138 -3.04 8.39 3.55
C HIS A 138 -3.39 7.73 4.90
N PRO A 139 -3.74 8.50 5.95
CA PRO A 139 -4.06 7.95 7.27
C PRO A 139 -5.11 6.84 7.20
N LYS A 140 -6.18 7.05 6.40
CA LYS A 140 -7.23 6.06 6.17
C LYS A 140 -6.72 4.71 5.66
N ASN A 141 -5.63 4.67 4.89
CA ASN A 141 -5.09 3.41 4.39
C ASN A 141 -4.62 2.48 5.52
N CYS A 142 -4.22 3.04 6.67
CA CYS A 142 -3.64 2.31 7.80
C CYS A 142 -4.68 1.54 8.62
N TYR A 143 -5.96 1.89 8.51
CA TYR A 143 -7.03 1.35 9.35
C TYR A 143 -7.52 -0.03 8.88
N LEU A 144 -8.25 -0.75 9.74
CA LEU A 144 -8.86 -2.06 9.43
C LEU A 144 -9.70 -2.04 8.16
N ASP A 145 -10.28 -0.89 7.85
CA ASP A 145 -11.11 -0.64 6.69
C ASP A 145 -10.46 0.21 5.60
N GLY A 146 -9.14 0.34 5.69
CA GLY A 146 -8.28 0.96 4.70
C GLY A 146 -7.82 0.01 3.59
N GLN A 147 -6.86 0.49 2.82
CA GLN A 147 -6.23 -0.23 1.71
C GLN A 147 -4.87 -0.77 2.16
N SER A 148 -4.87 -1.94 2.81
CA SER A 148 -3.64 -2.55 3.37
C SER A 148 -2.54 -2.78 2.34
N THR A 149 -2.90 -3.03 1.07
CA THR A 149 -1.93 -3.19 -0.03
C THR A 149 -1.09 -1.93 -0.25
N ASN A 150 -1.66 -0.73 -0.07
CA ASN A 150 -0.89 0.51 -0.24
C ASN A 150 0.18 0.61 0.84
N CYS A 151 -0.21 0.44 2.11
CA CYS A 151 0.73 0.41 3.23
C CYS A 151 1.81 -0.67 3.05
N HIS A 152 1.41 -1.85 2.60
CA HIS A 152 2.32 -2.97 2.35
C HIS A 152 3.40 -2.64 1.32
N LEU A 153 2.99 -2.20 0.13
CA LEU A 153 3.90 -1.93 -0.97
C LEU A 153 4.80 -0.74 -0.66
N ASN A 154 4.23 0.33 -0.09
CA ASN A 154 5.03 1.49 0.30
C ASN A 154 6.10 1.12 1.33
N ASN A 155 5.75 0.34 2.35
CA ASN A 155 6.72 -0.10 3.36
C ASN A 155 7.84 -0.96 2.72
N LEU A 156 7.50 -1.89 1.83
CA LEU A 156 8.50 -2.71 1.15
C LEU A 156 9.43 -1.90 0.25
N VAL A 157 8.90 -0.94 -0.51
CA VAL A 157 9.70 0.01 -1.29
C VAL A 157 10.59 0.85 -0.38
N THR A 158 10.08 1.28 0.78
CA THR A 158 10.85 2.05 1.77
C THR A 158 12.01 1.24 2.35
N LEU A 159 11.79 -0.01 2.70
CA LEU A 159 12.83 -0.91 3.23
C LEU A 159 13.92 -1.24 2.21
N ASN A 160 13.60 -1.17 0.92
CA ASN A 160 14.50 -1.51 -0.19
C ASN A 160 14.88 -0.29 -1.02
N LYS A 161 14.71 0.94 -0.51
CA LYS A 161 14.80 2.18 -1.29
C LYS A 161 16.08 2.32 -2.12
N ASP A 162 17.20 1.77 -1.64
CA ASP A 162 18.52 1.90 -2.27
C ASP A 162 18.77 0.84 -3.36
N GLN A 163 17.90 -0.16 -3.47
CA GLN A 163 18.06 -1.30 -4.40
C GLN A 163 16.82 -1.56 -5.27
N VAL A 164 15.68 -0.97 -4.90
CA VAL A 164 14.42 -1.18 -5.58
C VAL A 164 14.41 -0.44 -6.91
N LYS A 165 14.00 -1.16 -7.97
CA LYS A 165 13.74 -0.58 -9.29
C LYS A 165 12.27 -0.72 -9.61
N PHE A 166 11.69 0.33 -10.16
CA PHE A 166 10.34 0.31 -10.69
C PHE A 166 10.41 0.25 -12.22
N CYS A 167 9.62 -0.63 -12.82
CA CYS A 167 9.59 -0.77 -14.28
C CYS A 167 8.16 -0.93 -14.78
N VAL A 168 7.90 -0.49 -16.00
CA VAL A 168 6.57 -0.53 -16.62
C VAL A 168 6.59 -1.29 -17.94
N TYR A 169 5.47 -1.91 -18.28
CA TYR A 169 5.20 -2.53 -19.57
C TYR A 169 3.87 -1.98 -20.07
N PRO A 170 3.90 -0.90 -20.89
CA PRO A 170 2.69 -0.26 -21.40
C PRO A 170 1.90 -1.20 -22.29
N MET A 171 0.57 -1.19 -22.15
CA MET A 171 -0.34 -2.02 -22.93
C MET A 171 -1.65 -1.28 -23.17
N GLU A 172 -2.32 -1.52 -24.30
CA GLU A 172 -3.56 -0.83 -24.65
C GLU A 172 -4.84 -1.64 -24.35
N ASN A 173 -4.76 -2.96 -24.39
CA ASN A 173 -5.92 -3.82 -24.16
C ASN A 173 -6.06 -4.16 -22.67
N VAL A 174 -7.18 -3.76 -22.06
CA VAL A 174 -7.45 -3.96 -20.62
C VAL A 174 -7.62 -5.44 -20.26
N ASP A 175 -8.20 -6.24 -21.15
CA ASP A 175 -8.42 -7.67 -20.90
C ASP A 175 -7.09 -8.43 -20.95
N GLU A 176 -6.23 -8.11 -21.92
CA GLU A 176 -4.88 -8.66 -21.99
C GLU A 176 -4.02 -8.27 -20.78
N ILE A 177 -4.14 -7.03 -20.29
CA ILE A 177 -3.46 -6.59 -19.06
C ILE A 177 -3.85 -7.48 -17.88
N VAL A 178 -5.13 -7.80 -17.74
CA VAL A 178 -5.64 -8.64 -16.63
C VAL A 178 -5.12 -10.06 -16.75
N LEU A 179 -5.26 -10.65 -17.93
CA LEU A 179 -4.82 -12.03 -18.18
C LEU A 179 -3.32 -12.18 -18.00
N LEU A 180 -2.52 -11.24 -18.51
CA LEU A 180 -1.07 -11.29 -18.41
C LEU A 180 -0.58 -11.07 -16.97
N GLU A 181 -1.18 -10.14 -16.21
CA GLU A 181 -0.86 -9.95 -14.79
C GLU A 181 -1.08 -11.26 -14.01
N GLU A 182 -2.24 -11.89 -14.19
CA GLU A 182 -2.61 -13.10 -13.47
C GLU A 182 -1.73 -14.29 -13.85
N ALA A 183 -1.39 -14.42 -15.15
CA ALA A 183 -0.47 -15.44 -15.62
C ALA A 183 0.94 -15.26 -15.02
N LEU A 184 1.50 -14.05 -15.10
CA LEU A 184 2.83 -13.75 -14.58
C LEU A 184 2.92 -13.96 -13.06
N ILE A 185 1.91 -13.52 -12.30
CA ILE A 185 1.91 -13.73 -10.84
C ILE A 185 1.82 -15.22 -10.51
N ARG A 186 0.98 -16.00 -11.21
CA ARG A 186 0.83 -17.43 -10.94
C ARG A 186 2.10 -18.23 -11.22
N GLU A 187 2.79 -17.88 -12.30
CA GLU A 187 4.01 -18.57 -12.73
C GLU A 187 5.22 -18.16 -11.89
N LEU A 188 5.43 -16.85 -11.71
CA LEU A 188 6.63 -16.32 -11.06
C LEU A 188 6.51 -16.24 -9.54
N LYS A 189 5.28 -16.26 -9.02
CA LYS A 189 4.94 -16.14 -7.58
C LYS A 189 5.74 -15.05 -6.86
N PRO A 190 5.73 -13.78 -7.34
CA PRO A 190 6.56 -12.74 -6.76
C PRO A 190 6.28 -12.57 -5.27
N GLN A 191 7.33 -12.43 -4.46
CA GLN A 191 7.24 -12.49 -3.00
C GLN A 191 6.27 -11.47 -2.39
N TRP A 192 6.11 -10.29 -3.01
CA TRP A 192 5.26 -9.22 -2.51
C TRP A 192 3.80 -9.33 -3.00
N ASN A 193 3.49 -10.26 -3.92
CA ASN A 193 2.13 -10.55 -4.38
C ASN A 193 1.38 -11.50 -3.41
N ILE A 194 1.04 -11.02 -2.21
CA ILE A 194 0.49 -11.87 -1.13
C ILE A 194 -0.93 -12.42 -1.43
N ALA A 195 -1.77 -11.67 -2.15
CA ALA A 195 -3.18 -12.03 -2.32
C ALA A 195 -3.40 -13.19 -3.31
N LEU A 196 -2.61 -13.24 -4.39
CA LEU A 196 -2.77 -14.19 -5.49
C LEU A 196 -1.88 -15.44 -5.34
N ASN A 197 -0.84 -15.40 -4.50
CA ASN A 197 -0.02 -16.57 -4.16
C ASN A 197 -0.70 -17.55 -3.18
N ARG A 198 -1.96 -17.29 -2.78
CA ARG A 198 -2.73 -18.14 -1.86
C ARG A 198 -3.80 -19.00 -2.56
N LEU A 199 -3.80 -19.03 -3.89
CA LEU A 199 -4.60 -19.95 -4.72
C LEU A 199 -3.73 -21.14 -5.13
#